data_AF-A0A965URL0-F1
#
_entry.id   AF-A0A965URL0-F1
#
_cell.length_a   1.000
_cell.length_b   1.000
_cell.length_c   1.000
_cell.angle_alpha   90.00
_cell.angle_beta   90.00
_cell.angle_gamma   90.00
#
_symmetry.space_group_name_H-M   'P 1'
#
loop_
_entity.id
_entity.type
_entity.pdbx_description
1 polymer ?
#
loop_
_entity_poly.entity_id
_entity_poly.type
_entity_poly.pdbx_seq_one_letter_code
_entity_poly.pdbx_strand_id
1 'polypeptide(L)'
;MKHNPKVDAVQLFALWHGQLPNLDVAKALGVSVYQLWVLGKRYGLPNRVHMMSAKKRSRKPETDVVGAEYERRKAEVRAKWSDEEREKRRVGPMARPWRLPSYAYDGRVCAFVKSALD
;
A
#
# COMPACT_ATOMS: atom_id res chain seq x y z
N MET A 1 -7.82 23.74 -19.47
CA MET A 1 -7.53 25.09 -18.92
C MET A 1 -6.92 24.94 -17.54
N LYS A 2 -5.65 25.32 -17.34
CA LYS A 2 -4.99 25.31 -16.02
C LYS A 2 -5.49 26.52 -15.24
N HIS A 3 -6.62 26.38 -14.53
CA HIS A 3 -7.04 27.39 -13.57
C HIS A 3 -6.01 27.41 -12.45
N ASN A 4 -5.13 28.42 -12.45
CA ASN A 4 -4.30 28.74 -11.31
C ASN A 4 -5.22 29.44 -10.30
N PRO A 5 -5.54 28.83 -9.16
CA PRO A 5 -6.31 29.54 -8.15
C PRO A 5 -5.48 30.75 -7.70
N LYS A 6 -6.07 31.95 -7.74
CA LYS A 6 -5.51 33.13 -7.07
C LYS A 6 -5.67 32.88 -5.57
N VAL A 7 -4.68 32.26 -4.96
CA VAL A 7 -4.66 32.01 -3.52
C VAL A 7 -3.94 33.17 -2.84
N ASP A 8 -4.51 33.69 -1.76
CA ASP A 8 -3.82 34.64 -0.91
C ASP A 8 -2.60 33.97 -0.29
N ALA A 9 -1.42 34.48 -0.63
CA ALA A 9 -0.15 33.94 -0.14
C ALA A 9 -0.08 34.05 1.38
N VAL A 10 -0.55 35.14 1.99
CA VAL A 10 -0.49 35.35 3.44
C VAL A 10 -1.32 34.28 4.16
N GLN A 11 -2.52 34.04 3.67
CA GLN A 11 -3.40 32.98 4.17
C GLN A 11 -2.78 31.58 3.98
N LEU A 12 -2.14 31.33 2.83
CA LEU A 12 -1.44 30.07 2.57
C LEU A 12 -0.32 29.85 3.60
N PHE A 13 0.55 30.83 3.84
CA PHE A 13 1.64 30.72 4.82
C PHE A 13 1.11 30.47 6.24
N ALA A 14 0.09 31.21 6.66
CA ALA A 14 -0.53 31.04 7.98
C ALA A 14 -1.10 29.61 8.17
N LEU A 15 -1.83 29.10 7.18
CA LEU A 15 -2.41 27.75 7.22
C LEU A 15 -1.37 26.63 6.99
N TRP A 16 -0.25 26.95 6.33
CA TRP A 16 0.82 25.98 6.06
C TRP A 16 1.59 25.61 7.32
N HIS A 17 1.90 26.62 8.14
CA HIS A 17 2.59 26.43 9.42
C HIS A 17 1.66 26.01 10.56
N GLY A 18 0.34 26.08 10.36
CA GLY A 18 -0.64 25.56 11.30
C GLY A 18 -0.64 24.02 11.39
N GLN A 19 -1.10 23.50 12.52
CA GLN A 19 -1.25 22.05 12.77
C GLN A 19 -2.48 21.42 12.08
N LEU A 20 -2.98 22.04 11.01
CA LEU A 20 -4.15 21.54 10.29
C LEU A 20 -3.80 20.42 9.31
N PRO A 21 -4.68 19.42 9.16
CA PRO A 21 -4.59 18.46 8.06
C PRO A 21 -4.63 19.14 6.69
N ASN A 22 -3.94 18.55 5.70
CA ASN A 22 -3.93 19.08 4.32
C ASN A 22 -5.33 19.20 3.71
N LEU A 23 -6.28 18.34 4.12
CA LEU A 23 -7.66 18.41 3.64
C LEU A 23 -8.35 19.70 4.11
N ASP A 24 -8.15 20.09 5.37
CA ASP A 24 -8.79 21.26 5.95
C ASP A 24 -8.16 22.54 5.43
N VAL A 25 -6.84 22.52 5.18
CA VAL A 25 -6.13 23.62 4.50
C VAL A 25 -6.60 23.79 3.06
N ALA A 26 -6.78 22.69 2.33
CA ALA A 26 -7.29 22.73 0.96
C ALA A 26 -8.72 23.30 0.92
N LYS A 27 -9.59 22.88 1.86
CA LYS A 27 -10.94 23.44 2.02
C LYS A 27 -10.92 24.93 2.35
N ALA A 28 -10.08 25.36 3.31
CA ALA A 28 -9.98 26.76 3.72
C ALA A 28 -9.50 27.67 2.59
N LEU A 29 -8.67 27.16 1.69
CA LEU A 29 -8.16 27.88 0.52
C LEU A 29 -9.04 27.70 -0.73
N GLY A 30 -10.10 26.90 -0.67
CA GLY A 30 -10.98 26.62 -1.80
C GLY A 30 -10.30 25.89 -2.96
N VAL A 31 -9.25 25.11 -2.68
CA VAL A 31 -8.45 24.39 -3.69
C VAL A 31 -8.51 22.88 -3.48
N SER A 32 -8.20 22.10 -4.51
CA SER A 32 -8.01 20.66 -4.36
C SER A 32 -6.72 20.34 -3.60
N VAL A 33 -6.64 19.16 -2.98
CA VAL A 33 -5.42 18.69 -2.30
C VAL A 33 -4.22 18.64 -3.27
N TYR A 34 -4.47 18.31 -4.54
CA TYR A 34 -3.44 18.34 -5.57
C TYR A 34 -2.95 19.77 -5.85
N GLN A 35 -3.86 20.74 -5.98
CA GLN A 35 -3.51 22.15 -6.14
C GLN A 35 -2.74 22.67 -4.93
N LEU A 36 -3.09 22.26 -3.72
CA LEU A 36 -2.34 22.59 -2.50
C LEU A 36 -0.89 22.08 -2.56
N TRP A 37 -0.68 20.86 -3.06
CA TRP A 37 0.66 20.31 -3.27
C TRP A 37 1.46 21.12 -4.30
N VAL A 38 0.83 21.50 -5.42
CA VAL A 38 1.45 22.35 -6.45
C VAL A 38 1.82 23.72 -5.89
N LEU A 39 0.94 24.33 -5.09
CA LEU A 39 1.20 25.61 -4.42
C LEU A 39 2.39 25.49 -3.46
N GLY A 40 2.46 24.42 -2.66
CA GLY A 40 3.61 24.15 -1.80
C GLY A 40 4.93 24.11 -2.56
N LYS A 41 4.96 23.43 -3.71
CA LYS A 41 6.14 23.40 -4.58
C LYS A 41 6.48 24.78 -5.18
N ARG A 42 5.45 25.51 -5.61
CA ARG A 42 5.62 26.84 -6.22
C ARG A 42 6.16 27.89 -5.25
N TYR A 43 5.72 27.85 -3.99
CA TYR A 43 6.13 28.79 -2.95
C TYR A 43 7.34 28.30 -2.12
N GLY A 44 7.97 27.19 -2.50
CA GLY A 44 9.15 26.66 -1.80
C GLY A 44 8.87 26.19 -0.37
N LEU A 45 7.63 25.82 -0.07
CA LEU A 45 7.20 25.47 1.28
C LEU A 45 7.71 24.06 1.66
N PRO A 46 8.08 23.83 2.94
CA PRO A 46 8.54 22.53 3.39
C PRO A 46 7.42 21.48 3.23
N ASN A 47 7.81 20.26 2.89
CA ASN A 47 6.86 19.14 2.81
C ASN A 47 6.16 18.97 4.17
N ARG A 48 4.84 19.11 4.19
CA ARG A 48 4.05 18.83 5.39
C ARG A 48 4.18 17.34 5.71
N VAL A 49 4.73 17.02 6.88
CA VAL A 49 4.83 15.64 7.35
C VAL A 49 3.41 15.11 7.42
N HIS A 50 3.10 14.11 6.59
CA HIS A 50 1.80 13.47 6.56
C HIS A 50 1.58 12.90 7.97
N MET A 51 0.74 13.51 8.81
CA MET A 51 0.51 13.04 10.20
C MET A 51 -0.02 11.59 10.28
N MET A 52 -0.32 10.97 9.13
CA MET A 52 -0.61 9.54 9.01
C MET A 52 0.63 8.64 9.13
N SER A 53 1.85 9.11 8.86
CA SER A 53 3.04 8.26 8.94
C SER A 53 3.47 7.99 10.39
N ALA A 54 3.21 8.92 11.31
CA ALA A 54 3.45 8.72 12.74
C ALA A 54 2.46 7.72 13.35
N LYS A 55 1.19 7.72 12.92
CA LYS A 55 0.17 6.75 13.38
C LYS A 55 0.20 5.40 12.67
N LYS A 56 0.85 5.27 11.51
CA LYS A 56 0.91 4.00 10.77
C LYS A 56 1.94 3.00 11.33
N ARG A 57 2.89 3.42 12.16
CA ARG A 57 3.87 2.49 12.78
C ARG A 57 3.39 1.83 14.08
N SER A 58 2.28 2.27 14.67
CA SER A 58 1.78 1.74 15.96
C SER A 58 0.41 1.07 15.90
N ARG A 59 -0.11 0.75 14.71
CA ARG A 59 -1.27 -0.13 14.58
C ARG A 59 -0.89 -1.40 13.84
N LYS A 60 -0.16 -2.30 14.50
CA LYS A 60 -0.61 -3.69 14.45
C LYS A 60 -1.92 -3.67 15.25
N PRO A 61 -3.10 -3.84 14.63
CA PRO A 61 -4.27 -4.06 15.45
C PRO A 61 -3.99 -5.33 16.25
N GLU A 62 -4.03 -5.21 17.56
CA GLU A 62 -4.16 -6.33 18.47
C GLU A 62 -5.53 -6.96 18.17
N THR A 63 -5.54 -7.89 17.22
CA THR A 63 -6.76 -8.55 16.75
C THR A 63 -6.57 -10.06 16.77
N ASP A 64 -6.32 -10.60 17.95
CA ASP A 64 -6.47 -12.04 18.20
C ASP A 64 -7.94 -12.50 17.98
N VAL A 65 -8.91 -11.61 18.19
CA VAL A 65 -10.34 -11.88 17.92
C VAL A 65 -10.62 -12.03 16.42
N VAL A 66 -10.04 -11.17 15.57
CA VAL A 66 -10.22 -11.27 14.11
C VAL A 66 -9.48 -12.50 13.56
N GLY A 67 -8.35 -12.88 14.14
CA GLY A 67 -7.63 -14.11 13.79
C GLY A 67 -8.46 -15.36 14.04
N ALA A 68 -9.07 -15.48 15.23
CA ALA A 68 -9.88 -16.64 15.59
C ALA A 68 -11.16 -16.76 14.75
N GLU A 69 -11.86 -15.66 14.50
CA GLU A 69 -13.05 -15.64 13.63
C GLU A 69 -12.69 -16.00 12.18
N TYR A 70 -11.56 -15.50 11.69
CA TYR A 70 -11.10 -15.77 10.34
C TYR A 70 -10.68 -17.24 10.16
N GLU A 71 -10.01 -17.84 11.14
CA GLU A 71 -9.68 -19.26 11.11
C GLU A 71 -10.92 -20.14 11.22
N ARG A 72 -11.92 -19.75 12.02
CA ARG A 72 -13.22 -20.43 12.06
C ARG A 72 -13.92 -20.41 10.71
N ARG A 73 -14.03 -19.23 10.07
CA ARG A 73 -14.64 -19.09 8.73
C ARG A 73 -13.88 -19.90 7.67
N LYS A 74 -12.55 -19.92 7.73
CA LYS A 74 -11.74 -20.79 6.86
C LYS A 74 -12.05 -22.28 7.08
N ALA A 75 -12.18 -22.72 8.34
CA ALA A 75 -12.50 -24.11 8.66
C ALA A 75 -13.88 -24.51 8.12
N GLU A 76 -14.89 -23.63 8.24
CA GLU A 76 -16.23 -23.83 7.68
C GLU A 76 -16.20 -23.94 6.14
N VAL A 77 -15.36 -23.15 5.47
CA VAL A 77 -15.15 -23.27 4.01
C VAL A 77 -14.47 -24.59 3.66
N ARG A 78 -13.43 -25.00 4.41
CA ARG A 78 -12.73 -26.28 4.18
C ARG A 78 -13.64 -27.49 4.37
N ALA A 79 -14.53 -27.44 5.37
CA ALA A 79 -15.49 -28.50 5.64
C ALA A 79 -16.45 -28.74 4.45
N LYS A 80 -16.75 -27.71 3.67
CA LYS A 80 -17.62 -27.78 2.48
C LYS A 80 -16.92 -28.27 1.21
N TRP A 81 -15.62 -28.51 1.23
CA TRP A 81 -14.91 -29.02 0.05
C TRP A 81 -15.26 -30.49 -0.20
N SER A 82 -15.59 -30.81 -1.45
CA SER A 82 -15.67 -32.18 -1.95
C SER A 82 -14.31 -32.86 -1.91
N ASP A 83 -14.27 -34.19 -1.96
CA ASP A 83 -13.02 -34.94 -1.93
C ASP A 83 -12.11 -34.62 -3.13
N GLU A 84 -12.69 -34.40 -4.31
CA GLU A 84 -11.95 -33.94 -5.49
C GLU A 84 -11.29 -32.57 -5.26
N GLU A 85 -12.00 -31.64 -4.63
CA GLU A 85 -11.51 -30.29 -4.37
C GLU A 85 -10.46 -30.27 -3.24
N ARG A 86 -10.58 -31.17 -2.26
CA ARG A 86 -9.54 -31.42 -1.25
C ARG A 86 -8.27 -31.97 -1.91
N GLU A 87 -8.40 -32.95 -2.79
CA GLU A 87 -7.26 -33.53 -3.49
C GLU A 87 -6.57 -32.50 -4.39
N LYS A 88 -7.36 -31.73 -5.16
CA LYS A 88 -6.85 -30.64 -6.00
C LYS A 88 -6.07 -29.60 -5.21
N ARG A 89 -6.49 -29.26 -3.99
CA ARG A 89 -5.74 -28.34 -3.13
C ARG A 89 -4.55 -28.97 -2.43
N ARG A 90 -4.53 -30.31 -2.27
CA ARG A 90 -3.41 -31.06 -1.69
C ARG A 90 -2.26 -31.26 -2.67
N VAL A 91 -2.55 -31.61 -3.92
CA VAL A 91 -1.52 -31.98 -4.92
C VAL A 91 -1.46 -31.06 -6.14
N GLY A 92 -2.45 -30.18 -6.32
CA GLY A 92 -2.52 -29.30 -7.48
C GLY A 92 -1.59 -28.09 -7.40
N PRO A 93 -1.55 -27.26 -8.46
CA PRO A 93 -0.65 -26.12 -8.56
C PRO A 93 -0.77 -25.10 -7.41
N MET A 94 -1.93 -25.05 -6.74
CA MET A 94 -2.18 -24.20 -5.57
C MET A 94 -1.57 -24.74 -4.27
N ALA A 95 -1.19 -26.02 -4.20
CA ALA A 95 -0.56 -26.63 -3.02
C ALA A 95 0.90 -26.19 -2.86
N ARG A 96 1.56 -25.88 -3.98
CA ARG A 96 2.96 -25.44 -3.98
C ARG A 96 3.00 -23.93 -3.83
N PRO A 97 3.78 -23.38 -2.90
CA PRO A 97 4.01 -21.95 -2.86
C PRO A 97 4.59 -21.53 -4.21
N TRP A 98 4.03 -20.47 -4.80
CA TRP A 98 4.62 -19.90 -6.00
C TRP A 98 6.03 -19.44 -5.67
N ARG A 99 7.02 -19.96 -6.40
CA ARG A 99 8.43 -19.57 -6.29
C ARG A 99 8.88 -19.02 -7.63
N LEU A 100 9.65 -17.94 -7.58
CA LEU A 100 10.31 -17.41 -8.76
C LEU A 100 11.30 -18.48 -9.26
N PRO A 101 11.24 -18.90 -10.54
CA PRO A 101 12.25 -19.80 -11.08
C PRO A 101 13.63 -19.17 -10.92
N SER A 102 14.53 -19.87 -10.22
CA SER A 102 15.92 -19.46 -10.11
C SER A 102 16.66 -19.84 -11.39
N TYR A 103 17.48 -18.92 -11.90
CA TYR A 103 18.36 -19.15 -13.05
C TYR A 103 19.80 -18.91 -12.61
N ALA A 104 20.70 -19.77 -13.06
CA ALA A 104 22.13 -19.63 -12.86
C ALA A 104 22.83 -19.55 -14.21
N TYR A 105 23.88 -18.74 -14.30
CA TYR A 105 24.69 -18.69 -15.51
C TYR A 105 25.56 -19.96 -15.59
N ASP A 106 25.38 -20.74 -16.66
CA ASP A 106 26.25 -21.87 -16.97
C ASP A 106 27.28 -21.44 -18.03
N GLY A 107 28.53 -21.33 -17.60
CA GLY A 107 29.65 -20.95 -18.47
C GLY A 107 29.99 -21.97 -19.55
N ARG A 108 29.46 -23.20 -19.49
CA ARG A 108 29.68 -24.22 -20.54
C ARG A 108 28.80 -23.99 -21.77
N VAL A 109 27.59 -23.48 -21.56
CA VAL A 109 26.61 -23.19 -22.62
C VAL A 109 26.41 -21.70 -22.86
N CYS A 110 27.17 -20.85 -22.15
CA CYS A 110 27.11 -19.38 -22.21
C CYS A 110 25.68 -18.83 -22.07
N ALA A 111 24.85 -19.46 -21.23
CA ALA A 111 23.44 -19.13 -21.08
C ALA A 111 22.97 -19.25 -19.62
N PHE A 112 21.88 -18.56 -19.30
CA PHE A 112 21.19 -18.73 -18.02
C PHE A 112 20.30 -19.97 -18.08
N VAL A 113 20.61 -20.98 -17.28
CA VAL A 113 19.86 -22.23 -17.16
C VAL A 113 19.08 -22.25 -15.85
N LYS A 114 17.93 -22.93 -15.83
CA LYS A 114 17.10 -23.04 -14.62
C LYS A 114 17.90 -23.78 -13.55
N SER A 115 18.11 -23.15 -12.40
CA SER A 115 18.87 -23.73 -11.30
C SER A 115 17.98 -24.69 -10.51
N ALA A 116 18.51 -25.86 -10.15
CA ALA A 116 17.84 -26.84 -9.30
C ALA A 116 18.00 -26.53 -7.79
N LEU A 117 18.23 -25.26 -7.44
CA LEU A 117 18.28 -24.82 -6.05
C LEU A 117 16.84 -24.74 -5.51
N ASP A 118 16.39 -25.85 -4.91
CA ASP A 118 15.29 -25.89 -3.94
C ASP A 118 15.83 -25.77 -2.51
#